data_AF-A0A956BRX9-F1
#
_entry.id   AF-A0A956BRX9-F1
#
_cell.length_a   1.000
_cell.length_b   1.000
_cell.length_c   1.000
_cell.angle_alpha   90.00
_cell.angle_beta   90.00
_cell.angle_gamma   90.00
#
_symmetry.space_group_name_H-M   'P 1'
#
loop_
_entity.id
_entity.type
_entity.pdbx_description
1 polymer ?
#
loop_
_entity_poly.entity_id
_entity_poly.type
_entity_poly.pdbx_seq_one_letter_code
_entity_poly.pdbx_strand_id
1 'polypeptide(L)'
;MTRRLVPETLLALLAAACAAPLFLVEHPPIQDLPQHLAAMRVLADYDAPGLRFAEFFEVHLLRTQYLAYYGVVRVLSVALPVELANRLVLAAAIVSTPYAMRALLRALGRDERLCLLTLPLTWNAHLILGFLNFVSAIPLALLGLSLAVRLRLSFSPRVAAALAVVSTFTFYTHVVPFAFLGLGAALVLVGDGARQTLRRWLALVPAALAALLWMQVSPAGQATVQASTLAGPASEGPSPQFAAPGAALREAPMWLTDVLHGDTDIQLLVAYLVLLVLWLAAGAGGDTLDTSPDGRRRTRMLRLLGLLSPLAALLYFVAPVSYDWIWPISARFPLLALVFLLPLLPRARGAAGVGLVIAAGLLTLRSASAVGDAFEAFETEEVGALDEAVAAIPEGSRTAGLIWDRGSRHVGFSPFIHSVAWVQARRGGAVMFTFDDFPQSPVIFREDNRPPRVPPRWEWTPERVNPDTDLGFYDHVLTRGGPGRMARSSAFEEIFHDGPWRVYRRRAESGAGTTPDVDAAGAPR
;
A
#
# COMPACT_ATOMS: atom_id res chain seq x y z
N MET A 1 14.21 -36.52 4.69
CA MET A 1 13.75 -35.40 3.83
C MET A 1 12.24 -35.22 3.85
N THR A 2 11.42 -36.27 3.72
CA THR A 2 9.94 -36.24 3.68
C THR A 2 9.25 -35.51 4.85
N ARG A 3 9.75 -35.61 6.09
CA ARG A 3 9.12 -34.95 7.28
C ARG A 3 9.09 -33.41 7.25
N ARG A 4 9.94 -32.74 6.46
CA ARG A 4 9.92 -31.28 6.31
C ARG A 4 9.24 -30.81 5.02
N LEU A 5 9.04 -31.71 4.05
CA LEU A 5 8.42 -31.38 2.77
C LEU A 5 6.93 -31.06 2.95
N VAL A 6 6.18 -31.90 3.67
CA VAL A 6 4.72 -31.70 3.83
C VAL A 6 4.36 -30.35 4.46
N PRO A 7 4.95 -29.93 5.60
CA PRO A 7 4.64 -28.62 6.18
C PRO A 7 5.08 -27.44 5.31
N GLU A 8 6.17 -27.60 4.56
CA GLU A 8 6.64 -26.57 3.63
C GLU A 8 5.68 -26.41 2.45
N THR A 9 5.29 -27.53 1.83
CA THR A 9 4.32 -27.56 0.73
C THR A 9 2.98 -26.99 1.18
N LEU A 10 2.48 -27.36 2.37
CA LEU A 10 1.23 -26.80 2.88
C LEU A 10 1.31 -25.29 3.07
N LEU A 11 2.39 -24.78 3.66
CA LEU A 11 2.57 -23.34 3.82
C LEU A 11 2.64 -22.62 2.47
N ALA A 12 3.37 -23.17 1.51
CA ALA A 12 3.49 -22.62 0.17
C ALA A 12 2.13 -22.56 -0.54
N LEU A 13 1.33 -23.64 -0.46
CA LEU A 13 -0.01 -23.70 -1.05
C LEU A 13 -0.97 -22.70 -0.40
N LEU A 14 -0.97 -22.59 0.93
CA LEU A 14 -1.83 -21.62 1.63
C LEU A 14 -1.42 -20.17 1.33
N ALA A 15 -0.12 -19.88 1.29
CA ALA A 15 0.39 -18.57 0.93
C ALA A 15 0.07 -18.21 -0.54
N ALA A 16 0.19 -19.18 -1.45
CA ALA A 16 -0.22 -19.01 -2.85
C ALA A 16 -1.73 -18.79 -2.99
N ALA A 17 -2.55 -19.52 -2.22
CA ALA A 17 -3.99 -19.30 -2.19
C ALA A 17 -4.35 -17.87 -1.76
N CYS A 18 -3.66 -17.30 -0.77
CA CYS A 18 -3.84 -15.88 -0.39
C CYS A 18 -3.46 -14.90 -1.52
N ALA A 19 -2.46 -15.23 -2.34
CA ALA A 19 -2.04 -14.38 -3.45
C ALA A 19 -2.90 -14.54 -4.71
N ALA A 20 -3.64 -15.66 -4.84
CA ALA A 20 -4.42 -16.01 -6.01
C ALA A 20 -5.41 -14.91 -6.46
N PRO A 21 -6.16 -14.22 -5.57
CA PRO A 21 -7.12 -13.20 -6.01
C PRO A 21 -6.52 -12.05 -6.83
N LEU A 22 -5.21 -11.76 -6.70
CA LEU A 22 -4.53 -10.76 -7.55
C LEU A 22 -4.49 -11.13 -9.04
N PHE A 23 -4.69 -12.41 -9.36
CA PHE A 23 -4.54 -12.97 -10.69
C PHE A 23 -5.85 -13.56 -11.25
N LEU A 24 -6.92 -13.61 -10.44
CA LEU A 24 -8.23 -14.10 -10.90
C LEU A 24 -8.92 -13.11 -11.85
N VAL A 25 -8.61 -11.81 -11.71
CA VAL A 25 -9.30 -10.73 -12.42
C VAL A 25 -8.32 -9.76 -13.08
N GLU A 26 -8.78 -9.08 -14.13
CA GLU A 26 -7.98 -8.08 -14.82
C GLU A 26 -7.91 -6.77 -14.04
N HIS A 27 -8.96 -6.41 -13.31
CA HIS A 27 -9.03 -5.19 -12.52
C HIS A 27 -9.24 -5.52 -11.04
N PRO A 28 -8.19 -5.95 -10.30
CA PRO A 28 -8.31 -6.13 -8.86
C PRO A 28 -8.89 -4.86 -8.20
N PRO A 29 -9.97 -4.95 -7.39
CA PRO A 29 -10.66 -3.81 -6.79
C PRO A 29 -9.86 -3.19 -5.63
N ILE A 30 -8.60 -2.84 -5.92
CA ILE A 30 -7.70 -2.11 -5.06
C ILE A 30 -7.81 -0.64 -5.46
N GLN A 31 -8.39 0.17 -4.58
CA GLN A 31 -8.82 1.54 -4.87
C GLN A 31 -7.72 2.41 -5.50
N ASP A 32 -6.52 2.39 -4.93
CA ASP A 32 -5.40 3.22 -5.38
C ASP A 32 -4.45 2.50 -6.35
N LEU A 33 -4.76 1.26 -6.76
CA LEU A 33 -3.95 0.51 -7.72
C LEU A 33 -3.75 1.26 -9.04
N PRO A 34 -4.79 1.87 -9.67
CA PRO A 34 -4.61 2.60 -10.92
C PRO A 34 -3.62 3.77 -10.78
N GLN A 35 -3.62 4.46 -9.62
CA GLN A 35 -2.67 5.55 -9.33
C GLN A 35 -1.23 5.04 -9.23
N HIS A 36 -1.04 3.91 -8.55
CA HIS A 36 0.28 3.29 -8.47
C HIS A 36 0.82 2.87 -9.84
N LEU A 37 -0.04 2.26 -10.67
CA LEU A 37 0.32 1.85 -12.02
C LEU A 37 0.66 3.05 -12.91
N ALA A 38 -0.10 4.14 -12.80
CA ALA A 38 0.16 5.39 -13.52
C ALA A 38 1.55 5.97 -13.18
N ALA A 39 1.89 6.07 -11.89
CA ALA A 39 3.22 6.54 -11.46
C ALA A 39 4.34 5.57 -11.89
N MET A 40 4.13 4.26 -11.78
CA MET A 40 5.09 3.26 -12.24
C MET A 40 5.31 3.32 -13.75
N ARG A 41 4.26 3.58 -14.52
CA ARG A 41 4.35 3.72 -15.98
C ARG A 41 5.21 4.91 -16.37
N VAL A 42 5.06 6.05 -15.69
CA VAL A 42 5.94 7.21 -15.87
C VAL A 42 7.40 6.84 -15.59
N LEU A 43 7.68 6.08 -14.53
CA LEU A 43 9.05 5.66 -14.19
C LEU A 43 9.65 4.64 -15.16
N ALA A 44 8.83 3.77 -15.75
CA ALA A 44 9.27 2.72 -16.66
C ALA A 44 9.54 3.27 -18.07
N ASP A 45 8.66 4.15 -18.56
CA ASP A 45 8.61 4.57 -19.97
C ASP A 45 8.69 6.10 -20.14
N TYR A 46 9.42 6.78 -19.25
CA TYR A 46 9.47 8.26 -19.18
C TYR A 46 9.74 8.95 -20.52
N ASP A 47 10.69 8.42 -21.30
CA ASP A 47 11.15 9.00 -22.56
C ASP A 47 10.40 8.45 -23.80
N ALA A 48 9.35 7.64 -23.61
CA ALA A 48 8.58 7.09 -24.72
C ALA A 48 7.77 8.21 -25.43
N PRO A 49 8.06 8.53 -26.72
CA PRO A 49 7.52 9.74 -27.35
C PRO A 49 5.99 9.79 -27.42
N GLY A 50 5.34 8.66 -27.67
CA GLY A 50 3.88 8.60 -27.79
C GLY A 50 3.14 8.76 -26.46
N LEU A 51 3.78 8.42 -25.33
CA LEU A 51 3.19 8.54 -23.99
C LEU A 51 3.30 9.95 -23.42
N ARG A 52 4.18 10.80 -23.96
CA ARG A 52 4.32 12.23 -23.62
C ARG A 52 4.60 12.53 -22.14
N PHE A 53 5.11 11.58 -21.36
CA PHE A 53 5.33 11.78 -19.92
C PHE A 53 6.33 12.90 -19.61
N ALA A 54 7.42 12.99 -20.38
CA ALA A 54 8.42 14.05 -20.23
C ALA A 54 7.85 15.47 -20.40
N GLU A 55 6.70 15.63 -21.09
CA GLU A 55 6.03 16.92 -21.23
C GLU A 55 5.29 17.35 -19.96
N PHE A 56 4.87 16.39 -19.12
CA PHE A 56 4.00 16.64 -17.97
C PHE A 56 4.69 16.42 -16.62
N PHE A 57 5.68 15.54 -16.55
CA PHE A 57 6.23 15.07 -15.28
C PHE A 57 7.74 15.26 -15.14
N GLU A 58 8.20 15.39 -13.89
CA GLU A 58 9.59 15.28 -13.49
C GLU A 58 9.76 14.11 -12.50
N VAL A 59 10.91 13.45 -12.56
CA VAL A 59 11.24 12.32 -11.70
C VAL A 59 12.25 12.73 -10.64
N HIS A 60 11.85 12.65 -9.36
CA HIS A 60 12.64 13.07 -8.20
C HIS A 60 12.86 11.92 -7.20
N LEU A 61 13.69 10.94 -7.59
CA LEU A 61 13.89 9.69 -6.83
C LEU A 61 14.42 9.87 -5.40
N LEU A 62 15.12 10.96 -5.11
CA LEU A 62 15.71 11.22 -3.78
C LEU A 62 14.72 11.86 -2.79
N ARG A 63 13.56 12.34 -3.27
CA ARG A 63 12.54 12.98 -2.40
C ARG A 63 11.61 11.96 -1.75
N THR A 64 11.55 10.74 -2.27
CA THR A 64 10.61 9.71 -1.82
C THR A 64 11.26 8.65 -0.92
N GLN A 65 10.54 8.25 0.11
CA GLN A 65 10.79 7.06 0.93
C GLN A 65 10.14 5.79 0.37
N TYR A 66 9.55 5.85 -0.83
CA TYR A 66 8.91 4.70 -1.52
C TYR A 66 9.77 4.12 -2.65
N LEU A 67 11.04 4.56 -2.73
CA LEU A 67 11.96 4.20 -3.80
C LEU A 67 12.15 2.69 -3.99
N ALA A 68 12.13 1.90 -2.91
CA ALA A 68 12.35 0.46 -3.00
C ALA A 68 11.19 -0.24 -3.73
N TYR A 69 9.94 0.11 -3.41
CA TYR A 69 8.77 -0.51 -4.02
C TYR A 69 8.68 -0.19 -5.51
N TYR A 70 8.69 1.11 -5.86
CA TYR A 70 8.66 1.56 -7.24
C TYR A 70 9.89 1.11 -8.04
N GLY A 71 11.06 1.07 -7.41
CA GLY A 71 12.31 0.61 -8.02
C GLY A 71 12.27 -0.87 -8.39
N VAL A 72 11.73 -1.73 -7.53
CA VAL A 72 11.57 -3.17 -7.85
C VAL A 72 10.61 -3.35 -9.00
N VAL A 73 9.47 -2.66 -8.99
CA VAL A 73 8.51 -2.75 -10.10
C VAL A 73 9.15 -2.29 -11.41
N ARG A 74 9.88 -1.16 -11.40
CA ARG A 74 10.61 -0.66 -12.57
C ARG A 74 11.63 -1.66 -13.10
N VAL A 75 12.36 -2.36 -12.23
CA VAL A 75 13.33 -3.39 -12.67
C VAL A 75 12.61 -4.56 -13.31
N LEU A 76 11.51 -5.03 -12.72
CA LEU A 76 10.70 -6.11 -13.28
C LEU A 76 10.03 -5.69 -14.59
N SER A 77 9.67 -4.41 -14.73
CA SER A 77 9.01 -3.90 -15.93
C SER A 77 9.91 -3.82 -17.16
N VAL A 78 11.22 -4.06 -17.00
CA VAL A 78 12.14 -4.24 -18.15
C VAL A 78 11.76 -5.48 -18.97
N ALA A 79 11.19 -6.51 -18.34
CA ALA A 79 10.83 -7.77 -18.99
C ALA A 79 9.32 -8.05 -18.99
N LEU A 80 8.54 -7.37 -18.14
CA LEU A 80 7.12 -7.63 -17.93
C LEU A 80 6.30 -6.34 -18.08
N PRO A 81 5.01 -6.42 -18.45
CA PRO A 81 4.12 -5.28 -18.32
C PRO A 81 4.09 -4.76 -16.87
N VAL A 82 4.00 -3.44 -16.69
CA VAL A 82 3.98 -2.77 -15.37
C VAL A 82 2.91 -3.37 -14.44
N GLU A 83 1.74 -3.70 -14.99
CA GLU A 83 0.64 -4.31 -14.25
C GLU A 83 1.03 -5.67 -13.65
N LEU A 84 1.62 -6.55 -14.47
CA LEU A 84 2.07 -7.87 -14.03
C LEU A 84 3.24 -7.75 -13.04
N ALA A 85 4.20 -6.86 -13.32
CA ALA A 85 5.33 -6.58 -12.42
C ALA A 85 4.82 -6.17 -11.03
N ASN A 86 3.87 -5.23 -10.95
CA ASN A 86 3.27 -4.81 -9.69
C ASN A 86 2.54 -5.97 -8.98
N ARG A 87 1.70 -6.75 -9.69
CA ARG A 87 1.00 -7.90 -9.09
C ARG A 87 1.97 -8.92 -8.50
N LEU A 88 3.10 -9.17 -9.18
CA LEU A 88 4.14 -10.07 -8.68
C LEU A 88 4.82 -9.54 -7.41
N VAL A 89 5.05 -8.23 -7.30
CA VAL A 89 5.59 -7.62 -6.07
C VAL A 89 4.58 -7.75 -4.92
N LEU A 90 3.29 -7.51 -5.17
CA LEU A 90 2.23 -7.70 -4.17
C LEU A 90 2.09 -9.17 -3.74
N ALA A 91 2.11 -10.09 -4.71
CA ALA A 91 2.11 -11.53 -4.41
C ALA A 91 3.34 -11.92 -3.59
N ALA A 92 4.51 -11.36 -3.90
CA ALA A 92 5.72 -11.59 -3.10
C ALA A 92 5.58 -11.04 -1.67
N ALA A 93 4.94 -9.87 -1.47
CA ALA A 93 4.65 -9.34 -0.14
C ALA A 93 3.72 -10.26 0.67
N ILE A 94 2.61 -10.72 0.05
CA ILE A 94 1.65 -11.65 0.66
C ILE A 94 2.35 -12.96 1.03
N VAL A 95 3.05 -13.58 0.07
CA VAL A 95 3.70 -14.89 0.27
C VAL A 95 4.85 -14.79 1.27
N SER A 96 5.66 -13.73 1.24
CA SER A 96 6.81 -13.59 2.13
C SER A 96 6.45 -13.30 3.58
N THR A 97 5.25 -12.77 3.87
CA THR A 97 4.79 -12.44 5.23
C THR A 97 4.82 -13.64 6.19
N PRO A 98 4.18 -14.78 5.91
CA PRO A 98 4.28 -15.96 6.78
C PRO A 98 5.70 -16.51 6.85
N TYR A 99 6.49 -16.45 5.77
CA TYR A 99 7.88 -16.92 5.79
C TYR A 99 8.77 -16.06 6.68
N ALA A 100 8.59 -14.73 6.65
CA ALA A 100 9.28 -13.79 7.50
C ALA A 100 8.87 -13.97 8.97
N MET A 101 7.58 -14.16 9.25
CA MET A 101 7.08 -14.50 10.58
C MET A 101 7.68 -15.83 11.07
N ARG A 102 7.72 -16.87 10.23
CA ARG A 102 8.33 -18.16 10.55
C ARG A 102 9.82 -18.03 10.87
N ALA A 103 10.54 -17.19 10.11
CA ALA A 103 11.94 -16.89 10.37
C ALA A 103 12.14 -16.20 11.73
N LEU A 104 11.27 -15.25 12.10
CA LEU A 104 11.30 -14.59 13.40
C LEU A 104 11.00 -15.58 14.54
N LEU A 105 9.94 -16.37 14.41
CA LEU A 105 9.56 -17.41 15.37
C LEU A 105 10.72 -18.40 15.59
N ARG A 106 11.33 -18.89 14.51
CA ARG A 106 12.50 -19.78 14.58
C ARG A 106 13.68 -19.14 15.30
N ALA A 107 14.00 -17.88 15.00
CA ALA A 107 15.09 -17.15 15.65
C ALA A 107 14.86 -16.99 17.17
N LEU A 108 13.61 -16.78 17.57
CA LEU A 108 13.17 -16.69 18.96
C LEU A 108 12.99 -18.05 19.65
N GLY A 109 13.13 -19.17 18.94
CA GLY A 109 12.88 -20.51 19.46
C GLY A 109 11.41 -20.77 19.78
N ARG A 110 10.49 -20.12 19.06
CA ARG A 110 9.03 -20.25 19.21
C ARG A 110 8.48 -21.26 18.21
N ASP A 111 7.19 -21.56 18.37
CA ASP A 111 6.50 -22.48 17.48
C ASP A 111 6.31 -21.89 16.08
N GLU A 112 7.04 -22.42 15.11
CA GLU A 112 7.01 -21.96 13.71
C GLU A 112 5.61 -22.01 13.07
N ARG A 113 4.71 -22.86 13.57
CA ARG A 113 3.35 -23.03 13.04
C ARG A 113 2.49 -21.77 13.18
N LEU A 114 2.85 -20.88 14.11
CA LEU A 114 2.21 -19.58 14.30
C LEU A 114 2.24 -18.68 13.08
N CYS A 115 3.17 -18.90 12.15
CA CYS A 115 3.22 -18.12 10.93
C CYS A 115 1.92 -18.19 10.11
N LEU A 116 1.16 -19.30 10.23
CA LEU A 116 -0.12 -19.48 9.53
C LEU A 116 -1.15 -18.42 9.95
N LEU A 117 -1.07 -17.88 11.15
CA LEU A 117 -1.98 -16.84 11.63
C LEU A 117 -1.74 -15.47 10.96
N THR A 118 -0.66 -15.31 10.20
CA THR A 118 -0.50 -14.10 9.36
C THR A 118 -1.33 -14.15 8.08
N LEU A 119 -1.70 -15.34 7.60
CA LEU A 119 -2.36 -15.53 6.31
C LEU A 119 -3.80 -14.96 6.27
N PRO A 120 -4.66 -15.18 7.28
CA PRO A 120 -5.99 -14.55 7.29
C PRO A 120 -5.98 -13.02 7.36
N LEU A 121 -4.82 -12.40 7.67
CA LEU A 121 -4.67 -10.96 7.77
C LEU A 121 -4.16 -10.30 6.46
N THR A 122 -3.88 -11.09 5.41
CA THR A 122 -3.25 -10.56 4.19
C THR A 122 -4.19 -9.64 3.42
N TRP A 123 -5.46 -10.04 3.28
CA TRP A 123 -6.51 -9.20 2.72
C TRP A 123 -7.13 -8.37 3.83
N ASN A 124 -6.63 -7.13 3.92
CA ASN A 124 -7.01 -6.15 4.93
C ASN A 124 -7.25 -4.80 4.25
N ALA A 125 -7.83 -3.85 4.98
CA ALA A 125 -8.17 -2.53 4.45
C ALA A 125 -7.00 -1.81 3.80
N HIS A 126 -5.78 -2.00 4.29
CA HIS A 126 -4.62 -1.32 3.73
C HIS A 126 -4.26 -1.84 2.35
N LEU A 127 -4.49 -3.13 2.08
CA LEU A 127 -4.28 -3.69 0.76
C LEU A 127 -5.39 -3.25 -0.20
N ILE A 128 -6.67 -3.30 0.22
CA ILE A 128 -7.82 -2.91 -0.62
C ILE A 128 -7.83 -1.40 -0.91
N LEU A 129 -7.46 -0.55 0.05
CA LEU A 129 -7.28 0.88 -0.20
C LEU A 129 -6.10 1.14 -1.16
N GLY A 130 -5.10 0.26 -1.17
CA GLY A 130 -3.92 0.40 -2.02
C GLY A 130 -2.71 1.03 -1.32
N PHE A 131 -2.55 0.87 0.00
CA PHE A 131 -1.29 1.19 0.70
C PHE A 131 -0.22 0.11 0.46
N LEU A 132 0.12 -0.10 -0.81
CA LEU A 132 0.97 -1.19 -1.30
C LEU A 132 2.36 -1.18 -0.64
N ASN A 133 2.92 0.03 -0.50
CA ASN A 133 4.18 0.30 0.19
C ASN A 133 4.16 -0.18 1.65
N PHE A 134 3.10 0.16 2.39
CA PHE A 134 2.96 -0.25 3.79
C PHE A 134 2.89 -1.77 3.93
N VAL A 135 2.02 -2.42 3.15
CA VAL A 135 1.84 -3.87 3.19
C VAL A 135 3.14 -4.60 2.82
N SER A 136 3.86 -4.12 1.80
CA SER A 136 5.12 -4.70 1.34
C SER A 136 6.27 -4.55 2.36
N ALA A 137 6.22 -3.54 3.23
CA ALA A 137 7.23 -3.33 4.25
C ALA A 137 7.07 -4.22 5.49
N ILE A 138 5.89 -4.81 5.73
CA ILE A 138 5.63 -5.73 6.86
C ILE A 138 6.53 -6.97 6.85
N PRO A 139 6.61 -7.78 5.76
CA PRO A 139 7.50 -8.94 5.72
C PRO A 139 8.97 -8.56 5.89
N LEU A 140 9.39 -7.41 5.34
CA LEU A 140 10.75 -6.90 5.49
C LEU A 140 11.06 -6.55 6.95
N ALA A 141 10.13 -5.91 7.66
CA ALA A 141 10.26 -5.64 9.09
C ALA A 141 10.39 -6.92 9.92
N LEU A 142 9.55 -7.93 9.66
CA LEU A 142 9.61 -9.23 10.35
C LEU A 142 10.94 -9.96 10.08
N LEU A 143 11.41 -9.95 8.83
CA LEU A 143 12.69 -10.52 8.45
C LEU A 143 13.85 -9.79 9.13
N GLY A 144 13.81 -8.45 9.16
CA GLY A 144 14.81 -7.63 9.85
C GLY A 144 14.87 -7.93 11.35
N LEU A 145 13.72 -8.09 12.02
CA LEU A 145 13.68 -8.49 13.42
C LEU A 145 14.26 -9.90 13.64
N SER A 146 13.99 -10.84 12.73
CA SER A 146 14.61 -12.18 12.76
C SER A 146 16.14 -12.09 12.66
N LEU A 147 16.66 -11.26 11.74
CA LEU A 147 18.09 -11.04 11.56
C LEU A 147 18.71 -10.37 12.80
N ALA A 148 18.03 -9.41 13.43
CA ALA A 148 18.47 -8.78 14.67
C ALA A 148 18.59 -9.79 15.81
N VAL A 149 17.59 -10.66 15.99
CA VAL A 149 17.64 -11.75 16.98
C VAL A 149 18.81 -12.70 16.70
N ARG A 150 19.01 -13.11 15.45
CA ARG A 150 20.14 -13.98 15.06
C ARG A 150 21.49 -13.32 15.36
N LEU A 151 21.64 -12.04 15.02
CA LEU A 151 22.86 -11.27 15.26
C LEU A 151 23.13 -11.06 16.76
N ARG A 152 22.07 -10.94 17.57
CA ARG A 152 22.16 -10.85 19.03
C ARG A 152 22.64 -12.15 19.67
N LEU A 153 22.18 -13.30 19.15
CA LEU A 153 22.60 -14.62 19.62
C LEU A 153 24.05 -14.94 19.24
N SER A 154 24.42 -14.68 17.99
CA SER A 154 25.78 -14.87 17.51
C SER A 154 26.13 -13.81 16.47
N PHE A 155 27.18 -13.03 16.74
CA PHE A 155 27.60 -11.99 15.83
C PHE A 155 28.16 -12.62 14.54
N SER A 156 27.63 -12.22 13.40
CA SER A 156 28.10 -12.62 12.07
C SER A 156 28.08 -11.41 11.15
N PRO A 157 29.21 -11.05 10.50
CA PRO A 157 29.26 -9.96 9.54
C PRO A 157 28.24 -10.11 8.40
N ARG A 158 27.99 -11.35 7.95
CA ARG A 158 26.98 -11.63 6.91
C ARG A 158 25.57 -11.31 7.38
N VAL A 159 25.24 -11.65 8.62
CA VAL A 159 23.92 -11.33 9.21
C VAL A 159 23.80 -9.83 9.47
N ALA A 160 24.88 -9.17 9.90
CA ALA A 160 24.91 -7.71 10.07
C ALA A 160 24.70 -6.98 8.73
N ALA A 161 25.37 -7.41 7.67
CA ALA A 161 25.18 -6.86 6.32
C ALA A 161 23.76 -7.11 5.80
N ALA A 162 23.20 -8.32 6.00
CA ALA A 162 21.82 -8.62 5.65
C ALA A 162 20.83 -7.72 6.42
N LEU A 163 21.05 -7.50 7.72
CA LEU A 163 20.22 -6.59 8.52
C LEU A 163 20.32 -5.15 8.03
N ALA A 164 21.51 -4.69 7.64
CA ALA A 164 21.71 -3.36 7.06
C ALA A 164 20.91 -3.21 5.76
N VAL A 165 21.06 -4.16 4.83
CA VAL A 165 20.33 -4.14 3.55
C VAL A 165 18.82 -4.18 3.80
N VAL A 166 18.32 -5.13 4.60
CA VAL A 166 16.89 -5.27 4.86
C VAL A 166 16.33 -4.03 5.56
N SER A 167 17.01 -3.47 6.56
CA SER A 167 16.52 -2.26 7.25
C SER A 167 16.50 -1.03 6.35
N THR A 168 17.51 -0.84 5.49
CA THR A 168 17.52 0.23 4.49
C THR A 168 16.42 0.03 3.46
N PHE A 169 16.20 -1.22 3.02
CA PHE A 169 15.13 -1.54 2.07
C PHE A 169 13.74 -1.32 2.68
N THR A 170 13.53 -1.71 3.95
CA THR A 170 12.30 -1.42 4.69
C THR A 170 12.05 0.08 4.79
N PHE A 171 13.09 0.88 5.08
CA PHE A 171 12.99 2.34 5.12
C PHE A 171 12.49 2.91 3.78
N TYR A 172 13.14 2.53 2.67
CA TYR A 172 12.74 2.95 1.32
C TYR A 172 11.48 2.27 0.79
N THR A 173 10.85 1.39 1.58
CA THR A 173 9.53 0.83 1.27
C THR A 173 8.47 1.59 2.05
N HIS A 174 8.59 1.70 3.37
CA HIS A 174 7.64 2.47 4.19
C HIS A 174 8.16 2.78 5.61
N VAL A 175 7.92 4.01 6.08
CA VAL A 175 8.43 4.50 7.38
C VAL A 175 7.83 3.82 8.60
N VAL A 176 6.53 3.46 8.59
CA VAL A 176 5.88 2.84 9.76
C VAL A 176 6.46 1.45 10.11
N PRO A 177 6.48 0.43 9.22
CA PRO A 177 7.13 -0.84 9.53
C PRO A 177 8.65 -0.68 9.77
N PHE A 178 9.30 0.29 9.12
CA PHE A 178 10.69 0.63 9.41
C PHE A 178 10.88 1.12 10.86
N ALA A 179 9.99 1.98 11.39
CA ALA A 179 10.07 2.46 12.76
C ALA A 179 9.95 1.31 13.77
N PHE A 180 9.03 0.37 13.54
CA PHE A 180 8.90 -0.83 14.37
C PHE A 180 10.11 -1.76 14.27
N LEU A 181 10.66 -1.95 13.06
CA LEU A 181 11.92 -2.68 12.87
C LEU A 181 13.08 -1.99 13.61
N GLY A 182 13.25 -0.68 13.43
CA GLY A 182 14.31 0.11 14.03
C GLY A 182 14.27 0.05 15.55
N LEU A 183 13.11 0.30 16.14
CA LEU A 183 12.90 0.21 17.59
C LEU A 183 13.13 -1.21 18.11
N GLY A 184 12.49 -2.21 17.50
CA GLY A 184 12.62 -3.61 17.92
C GLY A 184 14.06 -4.13 17.80
N ALA A 185 14.74 -3.84 16.70
CA ALA A 185 16.13 -4.23 16.48
C ALA A 185 17.07 -3.49 17.45
N ALA A 186 16.89 -2.17 17.64
CA ALA A 186 17.71 -1.40 18.57
C ALA A 186 17.64 -1.98 19.99
N LEU A 187 16.44 -2.31 20.48
CA LEU A 187 16.21 -2.93 21.79
C LEU A 187 16.80 -4.33 21.88
N VAL A 188 16.56 -5.18 20.88
CA VAL A 188 17.04 -6.57 20.86
C VAL A 188 18.56 -6.67 20.84
N LEU A 189 19.24 -5.78 20.12
CA LEU A 189 20.69 -5.84 19.94
C LEU A 189 21.50 -5.44 21.20
N VAL A 190 20.85 -4.91 22.23
CA VAL A 190 21.48 -4.52 23.51
C VAL A 190 21.99 -5.72 24.30
N GLY A 191 23.23 -5.61 24.79
CA GLY A 191 23.81 -6.47 25.81
C GLY A 191 25.19 -7.04 25.46
N ASP A 192 25.75 -7.84 26.37
CA ASP A 192 27.12 -8.38 26.33
C ASP A 192 28.22 -7.31 26.37
N GLY A 193 27.90 -6.10 26.84
CA GLY A 193 28.81 -4.95 26.93
C GLY A 193 28.50 -3.84 25.91
N ALA A 194 28.99 -2.63 26.20
CA ALA A 194 28.77 -1.44 25.36
C ALA A 194 29.41 -1.61 23.97
N ARG A 195 30.63 -2.16 23.90
CA ARG A 195 31.36 -2.38 22.64
C ARG A 195 30.62 -3.34 21.70
N GLN A 196 30.11 -4.44 22.23
CA GLN A 196 29.36 -5.44 21.46
C GLN A 196 28.01 -4.90 21.01
N THR A 197 27.34 -4.11 21.86
CA THR A 197 26.09 -3.41 21.51
C THR A 197 26.34 -2.43 20.37
N LEU A 198 27.34 -1.55 20.49
CA LEU A 198 27.70 -0.59 19.45
C LEU A 198 28.04 -1.29 18.13
N ARG A 199 28.85 -2.36 18.17
CA ARG A 199 29.21 -3.14 16.98
C ARG A 199 27.98 -3.71 16.26
N ARG A 200 26.95 -4.14 17.00
CA ARG A 200 25.70 -4.63 16.41
C ARG A 200 24.86 -3.49 15.83
N TRP A 201 24.79 -2.36 16.53
CA TRP A 201 24.07 -1.17 16.06
C TRP A 201 24.66 -0.56 14.80
N LEU A 202 25.94 -0.79 14.49
CA LEU A 202 26.52 -0.43 13.18
C LEU A 202 25.72 -1.00 11.99
N ALA A 203 25.04 -2.13 12.17
CA ALA A 203 24.18 -2.70 11.13
C ALA A 203 22.94 -1.83 10.83
N LEU A 204 22.52 -0.95 11.74
CA LEU A 204 21.36 -0.07 11.57
C LEU A 204 21.76 1.31 11.02
N VAL A 205 23.05 1.64 11.02
CA VAL A 205 23.56 2.96 10.62
C VAL A 205 23.16 3.34 9.18
N PRO A 206 23.27 2.47 8.16
CA PRO A 206 22.89 2.84 6.79
C PRO A 206 21.43 3.28 6.68
N ALA A 207 20.51 2.54 7.30
CA ALA A 207 19.09 2.87 7.30
C ALA A 207 18.81 4.14 8.13
N ALA A 208 19.49 4.32 9.26
CA ALA A 208 19.37 5.52 10.08
C ALA A 208 19.86 6.77 9.34
N LEU A 209 20.99 6.69 8.64
CA LEU A 209 21.52 7.79 7.82
C LEU A 209 20.59 8.12 6.65
N ALA A 210 20.05 7.10 5.96
CA ALA A 210 19.06 7.31 4.91
C ALA A 210 17.80 8.03 5.44
N ALA A 211 17.30 7.59 6.60
CA ALA A 211 16.15 8.21 7.26
C ALA A 211 16.44 9.65 7.69
N LEU A 212 17.60 9.92 8.32
CA LEU A 212 18.00 11.26 8.73
C LEU A 212 18.15 12.20 7.54
N LEU A 213 18.81 11.75 6.47
CA LEU A 213 18.97 12.53 5.25
C LEU A 213 17.60 12.87 4.65
N TRP A 214 16.73 11.87 4.48
CA TRP A 214 15.37 12.07 3.97
C TRP A 214 14.53 13.03 4.83
N MET A 215 14.61 12.92 6.16
CA MET A 215 13.94 13.85 7.08
C MET A 215 14.40 15.30 6.93
N GLN A 216 15.68 15.51 6.57
CA GLN A 216 16.24 16.85 6.40
C GLN A 216 15.93 17.42 5.01
N VAL A 217 16.04 16.62 3.95
CA VAL A 217 16.05 17.11 2.56
C VAL A 217 14.73 16.98 1.82
N SER A 218 13.78 16.16 2.32
CA SER A 218 12.50 15.94 1.65
C SER A 218 11.34 16.62 2.39
N PRO A 219 10.38 17.23 1.67
CA PRO A 219 9.17 17.77 2.30
C PRO A 219 8.33 16.66 2.99
N ALA A 220 8.31 15.45 2.42
CA ALA A 220 7.62 14.30 3.03
C ALA A 220 8.23 13.89 4.38
N GLY A 221 9.56 13.96 4.48
CA GLY A 221 10.29 13.71 5.72
C GLY A 221 10.00 14.74 6.80
N GLN A 222 10.00 16.02 6.43
CA GLN A 222 9.68 17.11 7.34
C GLN A 222 8.22 17.00 7.85
N ALA A 223 7.25 16.73 6.97
CA ALA A 223 5.85 16.52 7.34
C ALA A 223 5.67 15.31 8.29
N THR A 224 6.41 14.22 8.05
CA THR A 224 6.39 13.03 8.92
C THR A 224 6.92 13.35 10.32
N VAL A 225 8.00 14.13 10.42
CA VAL A 225 8.55 14.58 11.72
C VAL A 225 7.53 15.44 12.45
N GLN A 226 6.90 16.39 11.77
CA GLN A 226 5.87 17.27 12.37
C GLN A 226 4.64 16.47 12.84
N ALA A 227 4.18 15.49 12.05
CA ALA A 227 3.10 14.60 12.45
C ALA A 227 3.45 13.78 13.71
N SER A 228 4.73 13.43 13.89
CA SER A 228 5.20 12.63 15.02
C SER A 228 5.40 13.42 16.33
N THR A 229 5.70 14.72 16.25
CA THR A 229 5.92 15.57 17.43
C THR A 229 4.62 16.08 18.04
N LEU A 230 3.47 15.87 17.37
CA LEU A 230 2.16 16.43 17.73
C LEU A 230 2.17 17.96 17.86
N ALA A 231 3.24 18.61 17.42
CA ALA A 231 3.47 20.04 17.52
C ALA A 231 3.20 20.67 16.15
N GLY A 232 1.94 20.98 15.87
CA GLY A 232 1.61 21.91 14.79
C GLY A 232 1.84 23.36 15.25
N PRO A 233 2.31 24.28 14.39
CA PRO A 233 2.34 25.69 14.73
C PRO A 233 0.91 26.16 15.06
N ALA A 234 0.74 26.82 16.20
CA ALA A 234 -0.57 27.14 16.80
C ALA A 234 -1.41 28.19 16.03
N SER A 235 -0.99 28.64 14.84
CA SER A 235 -1.72 29.71 14.14
C SER A 235 -1.83 29.64 12.62
N GLU A 236 -1.04 28.88 11.86
CA GLU A 236 -1.10 28.94 10.37
C GLU A 236 -0.80 27.63 9.60
N GLY A 237 -0.74 26.46 10.26
CA GLY A 237 -0.41 25.18 9.61
C GLY A 237 -1.48 24.08 9.73
N PRO A 238 -1.35 22.96 8.97
CA PRO A 238 -2.23 21.81 9.11
C PRO A 238 -2.18 21.25 10.53
N SER A 239 -3.35 20.99 11.11
CA SER A 239 -3.48 20.44 12.47
C SER A 239 -3.68 18.91 12.44
N PRO A 240 -3.09 18.17 13.39
CA PRO A 240 -3.33 16.74 13.51
C PRO A 240 -4.79 16.48 13.90
N GLN A 241 -5.44 15.58 13.17
CA GLN A 241 -6.82 15.15 13.47
C GLN A 241 -6.80 13.83 14.21
N PHE A 242 -7.61 13.68 15.25
CA PHE A 242 -7.68 12.46 16.06
C PHE A 242 -9.10 11.89 16.05
N ALA A 243 -9.21 10.56 16.10
CA ALA A 243 -10.47 9.89 16.30
C ALA A 243 -10.82 9.87 17.79
N ALA A 244 -12.11 10.02 18.11
CA ALA A 244 -12.59 9.71 19.45
C ALA A 244 -12.36 8.21 19.74
N PRO A 245 -11.93 7.80 20.95
CA PRO A 245 -11.63 6.40 21.24
C PRO A 245 -12.78 5.43 20.95
N GLY A 246 -14.03 5.86 21.18
CA GLY A 246 -15.22 5.06 20.86
C GLY A 246 -15.48 4.91 19.36
N ALA A 247 -15.10 5.91 18.54
CA ALA A 247 -15.15 5.79 17.08
C ALA A 247 -14.05 4.86 16.58
N ALA A 248 -12.81 5.03 17.06
CA ALA A 248 -11.70 4.14 16.75
C ALA A 248 -12.04 2.67 17.09
N LEU A 249 -12.64 2.40 18.25
CA LEU A 249 -13.04 1.03 18.59
C LEU A 249 -14.05 0.43 17.60
N ARG A 250 -14.99 1.24 17.09
CA ARG A 250 -15.98 0.79 16.09
C ARG A 250 -15.38 0.58 14.70
N GLU A 251 -14.37 1.37 14.34
CA GLU A 251 -13.69 1.27 13.04
C GLU A 251 -12.60 0.19 13.01
N ALA A 252 -12.19 -0.34 14.16
CA ALA A 252 -11.11 -1.32 14.24
C ALA A 252 -11.30 -2.56 13.34
N PRO A 253 -12.51 -3.17 13.23
CA PRO A 253 -12.74 -4.26 12.30
C PRO A 253 -12.47 -3.88 10.84
N MET A 254 -12.97 -2.70 10.42
CA MET A 254 -12.76 -2.15 9.08
C MET A 254 -11.27 -1.96 8.78
N TRP A 255 -10.48 -1.43 9.72
CA TRP A 255 -9.03 -1.28 9.54
C TRP A 255 -8.24 -2.60 9.55
N LEU A 256 -8.91 -3.70 9.90
CA LEU A 256 -8.41 -5.07 9.80
C LEU A 256 -8.94 -5.70 8.51
N THR A 257 -9.81 -6.70 8.61
CA THR A 257 -10.19 -7.56 7.47
C THR A 257 -11.63 -7.37 7.00
N ASP A 258 -12.39 -6.45 7.60
CA ASP A 258 -13.76 -6.08 7.17
C ASP A 258 -13.69 -5.13 5.97
N VAL A 259 -13.60 -5.71 4.77
CA VAL A 259 -13.30 -5.05 3.48
C VAL A 259 -14.21 -5.49 2.35
N LEU A 260 -15.10 -6.45 2.57
CA LEU A 260 -16.12 -6.95 1.65
C LEU A 260 -17.49 -6.46 2.12
N HIS A 261 -18.46 -6.39 1.21
CA HIS A 261 -19.82 -6.11 1.61
C HIS A 261 -20.53 -7.39 2.07
N GLY A 262 -21.22 -7.31 3.21
CA GLY A 262 -21.89 -8.42 3.88
C GLY A 262 -21.18 -8.80 5.19
N ASP A 263 -21.56 -9.92 5.79
CA ASP A 263 -21.06 -10.31 7.12
C ASP A 263 -19.89 -11.31 7.06
N THR A 264 -19.49 -11.76 5.88
CA THR A 264 -18.58 -12.91 5.71
C THR A 264 -17.22 -12.67 6.34
N ASP A 265 -16.58 -11.56 6.03
CA ASP A 265 -15.25 -11.21 6.52
C ASP A 265 -15.22 -10.80 8.00
N ILE A 266 -16.30 -10.18 8.50
CA ILE A 266 -16.52 -9.99 9.95
C ILE A 266 -16.60 -11.34 10.65
N GLN A 267 -17.35 -12.31 10.12
CA GLN A 267 -17.42 -13.66 10.70
C GLN A 267 -16.04 -14.34 10.68
N LEU A 268 -15.27 -14.16 9.62
CA LEU A 268 -13.90 -14.68 9.53
C LEU A 268 -12.95 -13.99 10.51
N LEU A 269 -13.09 -12.67 10.72
CA LEU A 269 -12.33 -11.93 11.73
C LEU A 269 -12.67 -12.43 13.14
N VAL A 270 -13.95 -12.63 13.44
CA VAL A 270 -14.39 -13.21 14.73
C VAL A 270 -13.81 -14.62 14.90
N ALA A 271 -13.89 -15.47 13.87
CA ALA A 271 -13.29 -16.80 13.89
C ALA A 271 -11.76 -16.76 14.09
N TYR A 272 -11.08 -15.78 13.48
CA TYR A 272 -9.67 -15.52 13.69
C TYR A 272 -9.36 -15.15 15.15
N LEU A 273 -10.12 -14.23 15.74
CA LEU A 273 -9.94 -13.82 17.15
C LEU A 273 -10.20 -14.99 18.11
N VAL A 274 -11.26 -15.79 17.86
CA VAL A 274 -11.52 -17.02 18.62
C VAL A 274 -10.34 -17.99 18.48
N LEU A 275 -9.80 -18.15 17.27
CA LEU A 275 -8.64 -19.00 17.04
C LEU A 275 -7.41 -18.55 17.86
N LEU A 276 -7.17 -17.23 17.97
CA LEU A 276 -6.11 -16.69 18.84
C LEU A 276 -6.32 -17.06 20.31
N VAL A 277 -7.56 -16.93 20.81
CA VAL A 277 -7.93 -17.28 22.19
C VAL A 277 -7.77 -18.79 22.44
N LEU A 278 -8.22 -19.63 21.50
CA LEU A 278 -8.04 -21.08 21.59
C LEU A 278 -6.56 -21.48 21.57
N TRP A 279 -5.74 -20.77 20.81
CA TRP A 279 -4.29 -20.99 20.80
C TRP A 279 -3.64 -20.64 22.14
N LEU A 280 -4.05 -19.52 22.74
CA LEU A 280 -3.65 -19.12 24.10
C LEU A 280 -4.06 -20.17 25.13
N ALA A 281 -5.31 -20.62 25.10
CA ALA A 281 -5.84 -21.61 26.03
C ALA A 281 -5.15 -22.98 25.88
N ALA A 282 -4.96 -23.46 24.65
CA ALA A 282 -4.34 -24.76 24.38
C ALA A 282 -2.83 -24.79 24.70
N GLY A 283 -2.17 -23.63 24.70
CA GLY A 283 -0.76 -23.50 25.10
C GLY A 283 -0.54 -23.10 26.55
N ALA A 284 -1.61 -22.76 27.30
CA ALA A 284 -1.51 -22.38 28.70
C ALA A 284 -0.90 -23.52 29.54
N GLY A 285 0.27 -23.27 30.13
CA GLY A 285 1.01 -24.27 30.91
C GLY A 285 1.87 -25.25 30.10
N GLY A 286 1.87 -25.15 28.76
CA GLY A 286 2.63 -26.04 27.87
C GLY A 286 4.07 -25.62 27.60
N ASP A 287 4.41 -24.34 27.81
CA ASP A 287 5.74 -23.80 27.57
C ASP A 287 6.63 -23.95 28.81
N THR A 288 7.47 -24.97 28.81
CA THR A 288 8.61 -25.05 29.74
C THR A 288 9.62 -23.96 29.37
N LEU A 289 9.89 -23.06 30.31
CA LEU A 289 10.90 -22.02 30.13
C LEU A 289 12.26 -22.69 29.93
N ASP A 290 12.89 -22.44 28.78
CA ASP A 290 14.28 -22.82 28.56
C ASP A 290 15.17 -21.99 29.47
N THR A 291 15.64 -22.61 30.55
CA THR A 291 16.48 -21.97 31.57
C THR A 291 17.94 -21.88 31.14
N SER A 292 18.33 -22.41 29.98
CA SER A 292 19.69 -22.25 29.46
C SER A 292 20.04 -20.76 29.26
N PRO A 293 21.33 -20.37 29.24
CA PRO A 293 21.73 -18.99 28.99
C PRO A 293 21.12 -18.41 27.70
N ASP A 294 21.09 -19.21 26.63
CA ASP A 294 20.50 -18.82 25.35
C ASP A 294 18.97 -18.76 25.40
N GLY A 295 18.33 -19.70 26.12
CA GLY A 295 16.90 -19.66 26.41
C GLY A 295 16.49 -18.37 27.11
N ARG A 296 17.19 -17.98 28.19
CA ARG A 296 16.97 -16.70 28.90
C ARG A 296 17.15 -15.49 28.00
N ARG A 297 18.17 -15.49 27.12
CA ARG A 297 18.37 -14.43 26.12
C ARG A 297 17.19 -14.34 25.17
N ARG A 298 16.71 -15.47 24.64
CA ARG A 298 15.53 -15.54 23.76
C ARG A 298 14.27 -15.05 24.45
N THR A 299 14.02 -15.46 25.69
CA THR A 299 12.87 -14.97 26.48
C THR A 299 12.94 -13.45 26.68
N ARG A 300 14.13 -12.90 26.97
CA ARG A 300 14.29 -11.44 27.09
C ARG A 300 13.98 -10.72 25.77
N MET A 301 14.54 -11.21 24.66
CA MET A 301 14.26 -10.64 23.33
C MET A 301 12.79 -10.75 22.96
N LEU A 302 12.14 -11.88 23.25
CA LEU A 302 10.71 -12.07 23.05
C LEU A 302 9.89 -11.05 23.83
N ARG A 303 10.20 -10.80 25.11
CA ARG A 303 9.52 -9.78 25.92
C ARG A 303 9.69 -8.38 25.33
N LEU A 304 10.90 -8.03 24.91
CA LEU A 304 11.18 -6.71 24.29
C LEU A 304 10.42 -6.53 22.98
N LEU A 305 10.44 -7.52 22.09
CA LEU A 305 9.65 -7.48 20.85
C LEU A 305 8.14 -7.55 21.13
N GLY A 306 7.75 -8.22 22.21
CA GLY A 306 6.38 -8.28 22.67
C GLY A 306 5.79 -6.93 23.04
N LEU A 307 6.62 -5.96 23.44
CA LEU A 307 6.18 -4.59 23.71
C LEU A 307 5.72 -3.85 22.45
N LEU A 308 6.10 -4.31 21.25
CA LEU A 308 5.67 -3.70 20.00
C LEU A 308 4.16 -3.85 19.76
N SER A 309 3.55 -4.94 20.23
CA SER A 309 2.11 -5.18 20.10
C SER A 309 1.26 -4.18 20.91
N PRO A 310 1.44 -4.02 22.24
CA PRO A 310 0.72 -3.01 23.01
C PRO A 310 1.12 -1.58 22.61
N LEU A 311 2.34 -1.34 22.13
CA LEU A 311 2.72 -0.04 21.56
C LEU A 311 1.89 0.29 20.32
N ALA A 312 1.75 -0.65 19.37
CA ALA A 312 0.90 -0.47 18.21
C ALA A 312 -0.56 -0.25 18.61
N ALA A 313 -1.09 -1.06 19.54
CA ALA A 313 -2.43 -0.86 20.07
C ALA A 313 -2.62 0.53 20.68
N LEU A 314 -1.65 1.03 21.46
CA LEU A 314 -1.69 2.39 22.03
C LEU A 314 -1.65 3.46 20.94
N LEU A 315 -0.77 3.32 19.95
CA LEU A 315 -0.64 4.26 18.84
C LEU A 315 -1.91 4.34 18.01
N TYR A 316 -2.72 3.27 17.93
CA TYR A 316 -4.02 3.35 17.27
C TYR A 316 -4.96 4.39 17.91
N PHE A 317 -4.91 4.52 19.23
CA PHE A 317 -5.77 5.46 19.96
C PHE A 317 -5.17 6.85 20.14
N VAL A 318 -3.84 6.95 20.15
CA VAL A 318 -3.13 8.21 20.51
C VAL A 318 -2.53 8.91 19.30
N ALA A 319 -2.15 8.19 18.25
CA ALA A 319 -1.63 8.82 17.04
C ALA A 319 -2.76 9.53 16.28
N PRO A 320 -2.45 10.59 15.51
CA PRO A 320 -3.44 11.21 14.64
C PRO A 320 -3.99 10.22 13.62
N VAL A 321 -5.22 10.44 13.19
CA VAL A 321 -5.85 9.79 12.02
C VAL A 321 -5.28 10.39 10.74
N SER A 322 -5.13 11.72 10.68
CA SER A 322 -4.51 12.43 9.56
C SER A 322 -3.66 13.60 10.04
N TYR A 323 -2.67 13.94 9.21
CA TYR A 323 -1.93 15.18 9.29
C TYR A 323 -1.60 15.64 7.87
N ASP A 324 -2.06 16.83 7.49
CA ASP A 324 -1.87 17.38 6.14
C ASP A 324 -2.38 16.39 5.06
N TRP A 325 -1.52 15.91 4.15
CA TRP A 325 -1.83 14.88 3.15
C TRP A 325 -1.69 13.44 3.67
N ILE A 326 -1.10 13.26 4.85
CA ILE A 326 -0.81 11.93 5.41
C ILE A 326 -2.09 11.37 6.03
N TRP A 327 -2.72 10.41 5.36
CA TRP A 327 -3.86 9.66 5.87
C TRP A 327 -3.83 8.21 5.35
N PRO A 328 -4.37 7.24 6.09
CA PRO A 328 -4.73 7.26 7.51
C PRO A 328 -3.55 6.81 8.38
N ILE A 329 -3.09 7.63 9.33
CA ILE A 329 -1.91 7.34 10.17
C ILE A 329 -2.22 6.26 11.21
N SER A 330 -3.12 6.54 12.16
CA SER A 330 -3.42 5.64 13.28
C SER A 330 -3.96 4.28 12.84
N ALA A 331 -4.77 4.25 11.79
CA ALA A 331 -5.36 3.06 11.18
C ALA A 331 -4.37 1.93 10.83
N ARG A 332 -3.07 2.24 10.69
CA ARG A 332 -2.01 1.26 10.39
C ARG A 332 -1.67 0.35 11.57
N PHE A 333 -1.96 0.79 12.78
CA PHE A 333 -1.46 0.12 13.99
C PHE A 333 -2.26 -1.11 14.47
N PRO A 334 -3.58 -1.25 14.28
CA PRO A 334 -4.32 -2.47 14.62
C PRO A 334 -3.74 -3.74 13.97
N LEU A 335 -3.44 -3.69 12.67
CA LEU A 335 -2.84 -4.81 11.94
C LEU A 335 -1.47 -5.18 12.54
N LEU A 336 -0.62 -4.17 12.78
CA LEU A 336 0.70 -4.38 13.39
C LEU A 336 0.59 -4.93 14.82
N ALA A 337 -0.40 -4.49 15.60
CA ALA A 337 -0.64 -5.01 16.94
C ALA A 337 -0.89 -6.53 16.92
N LEU A 338 -1.74 -7.01 16.00
CA LEU A 338 -2.00 -8.44 15.82
C LEU A 338 -0.77 -9.19 15.31
N VAL A 339 -0.05 -8.65 14.32
CA VAL A 339 1.16 -9.28 13.77
C VAL A 339 2.24 -9.45 14.83
N PHE A 340 2.50 -8.43 15.65
CA PHE A 340 3.50 -8.48 16.73
C PHE A 340 3.03 -9.27 17.97
N LEU A 341 1.74 -9.56 18.09
CA LEU A 341 1.20 -10.44 19.14
C LEU A 341 1.56 -11.90 18.87
N LEU A 342 1.64 -12.32 17.60
CA LEU A 342 1.79 -13.75 17.24
C LEU A 342 2.99 -14.45 17.91
N PRO A 343 4.21 -13.87 17.97
CA PRO A 343 5.34 -14.52 18.65
C PRO A 343 5.13 -14.79 20.14
N LEU A 344 4.24 -14.04 20.80
CA LEU A 344 3.94 -14.14 22.23
C LEU A 344 3.00 -15.30 22.54
N LEU A 345 2.30 -15.82 21.54
CA LEU A 345 1.39 -16.92 21.75
C LEU A 345 2.16 -18.18 22.21
N PRO A 346 1.59 -19.00 23.12
CA PRO A 346 2.24 -20.18 23.70
C PRO A 346 2.14 -21.43 22.83
N ARG A 347 3.14 -22.32 22.83
CA ARG A 347 3.13 -23.50 21.95
C ARG A 347 1.96 -24.46 22.26
N ALA A 348 1.04 -24.63 21.32
CA ALA A 348 -0.01 -25.66 21.41
C ALA A 348 0.53 -27.06 21.02
N ARG A 349 0.37 -28.09 21.87
CA ARG A 349 0.93 -29.45 21.64
C ARG A 349 -0.17 -30.48 21.33
N GLY A 350 0.25 -31.68 20.90
CA GLY A 350 -0.63 -32.83 20.69
C GLY A 350 -1.73 -32.60 19.65
N ALA A 351 -2.85 -33.30 19.83
CA ALA A 351 -4.02 -33.21 18.94
C ALA A 351 -4.61 -31.79 18.87
N ALA A 352 -4.64 -31.07 19.99
CA ALA A 352 -5.11 -29.68 20.02
C ALA A 352 -4.27 -28.76 19.11
N GLY A 353 -2.94 -28.88 19.17
CA GLY A 353 -2.06 -28.12 18.28
C GLY A 353 -2.21 -28.49 16.80
N VAL A 354 -2.55 -29.73 16.48
CA VAL A 354 -2.86 -30.15 15.09
C VAL A 354 -4.20 -29.56 14.64
N GLY A 355 -5.24 -29.66 15.47
CA GLY A 355 -6.55 -29.09 15.19
C GLY A 355 -6.50 -27.58 14.94
N LEU A 356 -5.72 -26.85 15.74
CA LEU A 356 -5.53 -25.39 15.57
C LEU A 356 -4.83 -25.03 14.26
N VAL A 357 -3.87 -25.84 13.81
CA VAL A 357 -3.21 -25.65 12.51
C VAL A 357 -4.17 -25.91 11.35
N ILE A 358 -4.98 -26.97 11.45
CA ILE A 358 -6.01 -27.27 10.46
C ILE A 358 -7.03 -26.13 10.41
N ALA A 359 -7.50 -25.66 11.57
CA ALA A 359 -8.42 -24.53 11.65
C ALA A 359 -7.83 -23.25 11.03
N ALA A 360 -6.56 -22.93 11.30
CA ALA A 360 -5.87 -21.81 10.66
C ALA A 360 -5.80 -21.95 9.13
N GLY A 361 -5.51 -23.16 8.64
CA GLY A 361 -5.48 -23.46 7.20
C GLY A 361 -6.86 -23.34 6.55
N LEU A 362 -7.90 -23.90 7.15
CA LEU A 362 -9.28 -23.80 6.64
C LEU A 362 -9.79 -22.36 6.66
N LEU A 363 -9.51 -21.61 7.73
CA LEU A 363 -9.84 -20.19 7.82
C LEU A 363 -9.15 -19.38 6.72
N THR A 364 -7.86 -19.68 6.45
CA THR A 364 -7.09 -19.06 5.37
C THR A 364 -7.73 -19.35 4.00
N LEU A 365 -8.05 -20.61 3.72
CA LEU A 365 -8.68 -20.99 2.45
C LEU A 365 -10.05 -20.34 2.27
N ARG A 366 -10.86 -20.29 3.33
CA ARG A 366 -12.17 -19.63 3.29
C ARG A 366 -12.04 -18.12 3.06
N SER A 367 -11.07 -17.46 3.70
CA SER A 367 -10.78 -16.04 3.49
C SER A 367 -10.32 -15.77 2.06
N ALA A 368 -9.38 -16.55 1.54
CA ALA A 368 -8.89 -16.42 0.16
C ALA A 368 -10.00 -16.64 -0.88
N SER A 369 -10.86 -17.65 -0.67
CA SER A 369 -12.04 -17.90 -1.52
C SER A 369 -13.04 -16.75 -1.45
N ALA A 370 -13.39 -16.25 -0.25
CA ALA A 370 -14.34 -15.14 -0.12
C ALA A 370 -13.87 -13.88 -0.88
N VAL A 371 -12.57 -13.57 -0.80
CA VAL A 371 -11.99 -12.44 -1.56
C VAL A 371 -11.97 -12.74 -3.06
N GLY A 372 -11.61 -13.96 -3.46
CA GLY A 372 -11.63 -14.37 -4.86
C GLY A 372 -13.03 -14.25 -5.48
N ASP A 373 -14.04 -14.79 -4.81
CA ASP A 373 -15.44 -14.73 -5.25
C ASP A 373 -15.91 -13.27 -5.38
N ALA A 374 -15.56 -12.41 -4.42
CA ALA A 374 -15.92 -10.99 -4.46
C ALA A 374 -15.20 -10.22 -5.59
N PHE A 375 -13.96 -10.58 -5.89
CA PHE A 375 -13.20 -9.97 -6.98
C PHE A 375 -13.76 -10.39 -8.34
N GLU A 376 -14.03 -11.68 -8.54
CA GLU A 376 -14.67 -12.18 -9.76
C GLU A 376 -16.05 -11.55 -9.97
N ALA A 377 -16.85 -11.39 -8.91
CA ALA A 377 -18.15 -10.72 -8.99
C ALA A 377 -18.01 -9.22 -9.31
N PHE A 378 -17.02 -8.53 -8.73
CA PHE A 378 -16.69 -7.14 -9.10
C PHE A 378 -16.33 -7.02 -10.59
N GLU A 379 -15.42 -7.86 -11.08
CA GLU A 379 -14.95 -7.85 -12.46
C GLU A 379 -16.11 -8.10 -13.44
N THR A 380 -16.88 -9.16 -13.20
CA THR A 380 -17.91 -9.62 -14.14
C THR A 380 -19.21 -8.82 -14.10
N GLU A 381 -19.58 -8.25 -12.94
CA GLU A 381 -20.86 -7.54 -12.78
C GLU A 381 -20.75 -6.02 -12.78
N GLU A 382 -19.58 -5.44 -12.47
CA GLU A 382 -19.48 -4.00 -12.16
C GLU A 382 -18.45 -3.25 -13.00
N VAL A 383 -17.36 -3.89 -13.43
CA VAL A 383 -16.31 -3.23 -14.23
C VAL A 383 -16.88 -2.78 -15.56
N GLY A 384 -17.55 -3.64 -16.33
CA GLY A 384 -18.13 -3.27 -17.63
C GLY A 384 -17.07 -2.88 -18.67
N ALA A 385 -17.41 -2.02 -19.63
CA ALA A 385 -16.57 -1.66 -20.77
C ALA A 385 -15.44 -0.65 -20.48
N LEU A 386 -14.73 -0.80 -19.36
CA LEU A 386 -13.67 0.11 -18.95
C LEU A 386 -12.52 0.11 -19.97
N ASP A 387 -12.13 -1.06 -20.47
CA ASP A 387 -10.99 -1.20 -21.38
C ASP A 387 -11.26 -0.56 -22.73
N GLU A 388 -12.47 -0.71 -23.25
CA GLU A 388 -12.94 -0.06 -24.47
C GLU A 388 -13.02 1.46 -24.28
N ALA A 389 -13.49 1.93 -23.13
CA ALA A 389 -13.51 3.35 -22.81
C ALA A 389 -12.08 3.94 -22.75
N VAL A 390 -11.14 3.26 -22.09
CA VAL A 390 -9.72 3.65 -22.08
C VAL A 390 -9.13 3.57 -23.50
N ALA A 391 -9.53 2.58 -24.29
CA ALA A 391 -9.03 2.39 -25.63
C ALA A 391 -9.49 3.48 -26.61
N ALA A 392 -10.67 4.07 -26.39
CA ALA A 392 -11.23 5.17 -27.17
C ALA A 392 -10.47 6.51 -26.97
N ILE A 393 -9.64 6.61 -25.92
CA ILE A 393 -8.84 7.80 -25.63
C ILE A 393 -7.47 7.68 -26.33
N PRO A 394 -7.05 8.68 -27.14
CA PRO A 394 -5.76 8.69 -27.82
C PRO A 394 -4.58 8.64 -26.85
N GLU A 395 -3.48 8.04 -27.29
CA GLU A 395 -2.21 8.00 -26.53
C GLU A 395 -1.70 9.42 -26.23
N GLY A 396 -1.14 9.62 -25.03
CA GLY A 396 -0.57 10.90 -24.60
C GLY A 396 -1.61 11.99 -24.31
N SER A 397 -2.90 11.64 -24.17
CA SER A 397 -3.98 12.61 -23.92
C SER A 397 -4.01 13.16 -22.49
N ARG A 398 -4.44 14.42 -22.34
CA ARG A 398 -4.80 14.98 -21.03
C ARG A 398 -6.24 14.58 -20.71
N THR A 399 -6.44 13.78 -19.67
CA THR A 399 -7.75 13.16 -19.37
C THR A 399 -8.24 13.46 -17.96
N ALA A 400 -9.47 13.97 -17.85
CA ALA A 400 -10.17 14.15 -16.58
C ALA A 400 -11.01 12.91 -16.22
N GLY A 401 -11.11 12.58 -14.93
CA GLY A 401 -12.01 11.54 -14.43
C GLY A 401 -13.16 12.12 -13.62
N LEU A 402 -14.41 11.82 -14.00
CA LEU A 402 -15.60 12.19 -13.22
C LEU A 402 -16.41 10.93 -12.87
N ILE A 403 -16.22 10.43 -11.65
CA ILE A 403 -16.72 9.13 -11.19
C ILE A 403 -17.83 9.32 -10.14
N TRP A 404 -19.09 9.28 -10.56
CA TRP A 404 -20.24 9.36 -9.65
C TRP A 404 -20.50 8.04 -8.94
N ASP A 405 -20.49 6.94 -9.70
CA ASP A 405 -20.61 5.59 -9.18
C ASP A 405 -19.21 5.02 -8.87
N ARG A 406 -18.67 5.37 -7.70
CA ARG A 406 -17.31 5.00 -7.27
C ARG A 406 -17.22 3.70 -6.45
N GLY A 407 -18.36 3.28 -5.88
CA GLY A 407 -18.42 2.14 -4.96
C GLY A 407 -18.51 0.81 -5.69
N SER A 408 -18.52 -0.27 -4.93
CA SER A 408 -18.82 -1.62 -5.40
C SER A 408 -19.90 -2.22 -4.51
N ARG A 409 -20.70 -3.16 -5.01
CA ARG A 409 -21.62 -3.96 -4.19
C ARG A 409 -20.93 -5.13 -3.48
N HIS A 410 -19.72 -5.49 -3.90
CA HIS A 410 -19.00 -6.68 -3.45
C HIS A 410 -17.81 -6.34 -2.55
N VAL A 411 -17.10 -5.26 -2.88
CA VAL A 411 -15.89 -4.82 -2.16
C VAL A 411 -16.12 -3.44 -1.53
N GLY A 412 -15.63 -3.26 -0.31
CA GLY A 412 -15.73 -2.00 0.42
C GLY A 412 -14.92 -0.86 -0.19
N PHE A 413 -14.97 0.30 0.46
CA PHE A 413 -14.31 1.55 0.03
C PHE A 413 -14.84 2.09 -1.31
N SER A 414 -13.97 2.49 -2.24
CA SER A 414 -14.37 3.13 -3.50
C SER A 414 -13.49 2.69 -4.68
N PRO A 415 -13.53 1.40 -5.08
CA PRO A 415 -12.59 0.81 -6.04
C PRO A 415 -12.54 1.52 -7.40
N PHE A 416 -13.62 2.18 -7.83
CA PHE A 416 -13.63 2.88 -9.12
C PHE A 416 -13.16 4.34 -9.05
N ILE A 417 -12.97 4.94 -7.87
CA ILE A 417 -12.76 6.39 -7.73
C ILE A 417 -11.58 6.92 -8.56
N HIS A 418 -10.53 6.10 -8.72
CA HIS A 418 -9.31 6.46 -9.46
C HIS A 418 -9.21 5.82 -10.85
N SER A 419 -10.32 5.34 -11.42
CA SER A 419 -10.30 4.60 -12.70
C SER A 419 -9.69 5.37 -13.87
N VAL A 420 -9.73 6.71 -13.85
CA VAL A 420 -9.07 7.53 -14.89
C VAL A 420 -7.56 7.28 -14.98
N ALA A 421 -6.91 6.86 -13.88
CA ALA A 421 -5.48 6.56 -13.89
C ALA A 421 -5.13 5.31 -14.71
N TRP A 422 -6.10 4.45 -15.07
CA TRP A 422 -5.89 3.42 -16.09
C TRP A 422 -5.55 4.01 -17.46
N VAL A 423 -6.08 5.20 -17.79
CA VAL A 423 -5.71 5.93 -19.01
C VAL A 423 -4.24 6.30 -18.97
N GLN A 424 -3.74 6.90 -17.88
CA GLN A 424 -2.31 7.22 -17.77
C GLN A 424 -1.43 5.97 -17.79
N ALA A 425 -1.84 4.90 -17.09
CA ALA A 425 -1.07 3.66 -17.01
C ALA A 425 -0.95 2.92 -18.36
N ARG A 426 -1.98 2.99 -19.21
CA ARG A 426 -2.04 2.24 -20.48
C ARG A 426 -1.81 3.07 -21.73
N ARG A 427 -2.22 4.35 -21.71
CA ARG A 427 -2.18 5.29 -22.84
C ARG A 427 -1.28 6.50 -22.60
N GLY A 428 -0.67 6.64 -21.43
CA GLY A 428 0.17 7.79 -21.12
C GLY A 428 -0.58 9.10 -20.97
N GLY A 429 0.11 10.22 -21.17
CA GLY A 429 -0.43 11.56 -20.97
C GLY A 429 -0.51 11.92 -19.49
N ALA A 430 -1.45 12.79 -19.15
CA ALA A 430 -1.63 13.31 -17.80
C ALA A 430 -3.09 13.20 -17.36
N VAL A 431 -3.31 12.74 -16.12
CA VAL A 431 -4.64 12.69 -15.51
C VAL A 431 -4.70 13.43 -14.19
N MET A 432 -5.92 13.73 -13.76
CA MET A 432 -6.22 14.24 -12.42
C MET A 432 -7.47 13.54 -11.89
N PHE A 433 -7.64 13.34 -10.58
CA PHE A 433 -6.66 13.47 -9.49
C PHE A 433 -5.49 12.49 -9.67
N THR A 434 -4.27 12.85 -9.23
CA THR A 434 -3.10 11.94 -9.24
C THR A 434 -2.31 12.01 -7.93
N PHE A 435 -1.62 10.91 -7.60
CA PHE A 435 -0.66 10.86 -6.50
C PHE A 435 0.58 11.71 -6.73
N ASP A 436 0.82 12.15 -7.95
CA ASP A 436 1.99 12.96 -8.33
C ASP A 436 1.95 14.39 -7.75
N ASP A 437 0.79 14.84 -7.25
CA ASP A 437 0.67 16.08 -6.48
C ASP A 437 1.15 15.94 -5.02
N PHE A 438 1.40 14.72 -4.54
CA PHE A 438 1.80 14.51 -3.16
C PHE A 438 3.32 14.52 -2.94
N PRO A 439 3.82 15.11 -1.84
CA PRO A 439 5.27 15.28 -1.61
C PRO A 439 6.11 14.00 -1.57
N GLN A 440 5.48 12.86 -1.30
CA GLN A 440 6.10 11.55 -1.23
C GLN A 440 6.15 10.82 -2.59
N SER A 441 5.54 11.36 -3.65
CA SER A 441 5.61 10.73 -4.96
C SER A 441 7.03 10.84 -5.55
N PRO A 442 7.56 9.78 -6.20
CA PRO A 442 8.78 9.88 -7.00
C PRO A 442 8.59 10.68 -8.30
N VAL A 443 7.34 10.94 -8.68
CA VAL A 443 6.93 11.62 -9.91
C VAL A 443 6.11 12.85 -9.50
N ILE A 444 6.42 14.01 -10.08
CA ILE A 444 5.67 15.24 -9.84
C ILE A 444 5.34 15.92 -11.16
N PHE A 445 4.27 16.71 -11.21
CA PHE A 445 4.02 17.56 -12.37
C PHE A 445 5.12 18.59 -12.56
N ARG A 446 5.42 18.90 -13.82
CA ARG A 446 6.17 20.10 -14.18
C ARG A 446 5.31 21.32 -13.92
N GLU A 447 5.85 22.34 -13.28
CA GLU A 447 5.09 23.56 -12.95
C GLU A 447 4.65 24.35 -14.19
N ASP A 448 5.39 24.23 -15.31
CA ASP A 448 5.07 24.87 -16.59
C ASP A 448 3.95 24.17 -17.38
N ASN A 449 3.63 22.92 -17.04
CA ASN A 449 2.62 22.12 -17.75
C ASN A 449 1.84 21.20 -16.81
N ARG A 450 1.28 21.80 -15.76
CA ARG A 450 0.41 21.13 -14.80
C ARG A 450 -1.07 21.42 -15.05
N PRO A 451 -1.98 20.49 -14.68
CA PRO A 451 -3.40 20.77 -14.63
C PRO A 451 -3.73 21.98 -13.71
N PRO A 452 -4.77 22.77 -14.03
CA PRO A 452 -5.19 23.88 -13.20
C PRO A 452 -5.65 23.39 -11.82
N ARG A 453 -5.57 24.27 -10.82
CA ARG A 453 -6.08 23.98 -9.48
C ARG A 453 -7.61 23.87 -9.53
N VAL A 454 -8.09 22.63 -9.61
CA VAL A 454 -9.51 22.28 -9.47
C VAL A 454 -9.94 22.34 -7.99
N PRO A 455 -11.25 22.38 -7.70
CA PRO A 455 -11.73 22.34 -6.32
C PRO A 455 -11.12 21.16 -5.54
N PRO A 456 -10.77 21.32 -4.25
CA PRO A 456 -10.21 20.24 -3.46
C PRO A 456 -11.11 19.01 -3.45
N ARG A 457 -10.52 17.82 -3.60
CA ARG A 457 -11.23 16.53 -3.53
C ARG A 457 -12.30 16.37 -4.62
N TRP A 458 -12.06 16.92 -5.82
CA TRP A 458 -12.99 16.80 -6.95
C TRP A 458 -13.27 15.35 -7.35
N GLU A 459 -12.31 14.44 -7.12
CA GLU A 459 -12.47 12.99 -7.31
C GLU A 459 -13.57 12.41 -6.40
N TRP A 460 -13.88 13.08 -5.28
CA TRP A 460 -14.98 12.73 -4.38
C TRP A 460 -16.26 13.53 -4.66
N THR A 461 -16.21 14.59 -5.45
CA THR A 461 -17.33 15.53 -5.68
C THR A 461 -17.49 15.91 -7.16
N PRO A 462 -17.59 14.93 -8.08
CA PRO A 462 -17.69 15.19 -9.52
C PRO A 462 -18.90 16.05 -9.90
N GLU A 463 -19.95 16.08 -9.06
CA GLU A 463 -21.13 16.93 -9.24
C GLU A 463 -20.86 18.44 -9.11
N ARG A 464 -19.75 18.82 -8.47
CA ARG A 464 -19.36 20.22 -8.28
C ARG A 464 -18.62 20.79 -9.49
N VAL A 465 -18.01 19.92 -10.30
CA VAL A 465 -17.22 20.29 -11.47
C VAL A 465 -18.11 20.92 -12.54
N ASN A 466 -17.73 22.08 -13.04
CA ASN A 466 -18.31 22.67 -14.23
C ASN A 466 -17.44 22.33 -15.45
N PRO A 467 -17.91 21.46 -16.36
CA PRO A 467 -17.13 21.01 -17.51
C PRO A 467 -16.57 22.14 -18.38
N ASP A 468 -17.37 23.18 -18.61
CA ASP A 468 -17.05 24.23 -19.57
C ASP A 468 -15.99 25.22 -19.01
N THR A 469 -15.86 25.33 -17.68
CA THR A 469 -14.89 26.25 -17.04
C THR A 469 -13.71 25.55 -16.40
N ASP A 470 -13.94 24.39 -15.77
CA ASP A 470 -12.95 23.77 -14.88
C ASP A 470 -12.05 22.80 -15.63
N LEU A 471 -12.53 22.27 -16.77
CA LEU A 471 -11.83 21.22 -17.49
C LEU A 471 -10.94 21.72 -18.63
N GLY A 472 -10.75 23.03 -18.79
CA GLY A 472 -10.06 23.66 -19.93
C GLY A 472 -8.72 23.02 -20.35
N PHE A 473 -7.99 22.43 -19.40
CA PHE A 473 -6.72 21.73 -19.66
C PHE A 473 -6.89 20.35 -20.31
N TYR A 474 -8.01 19.67 -20.16
CA TYR A 474 -8.18 18.28 -20.59
C TYR A 474 -8.74 18.20 -22.02
N ASP A 475 -8.21 17.26 -22.79
CA ASP A 475 -8.67 16.92 -24.13
C ASP A 475 -9.82 15.91 -24.08
N HIS A 476 -9.83 15.06 -23.05
CA HIS A 476 -10.82 14.00 -22.87
C HIS A 476 -11.36 13.96 -21.43
N VAL A 477 -12.56 13.43 -21.26
CA VAL A 477 -13.17 13.18 -19.95
C VAL A 477 -13.70 11.75 -19.91
N LEU A 478 -13.19 10.94 -18.99
CA LEU A 478 -13.74 9.62 -18.66
C LEU A 478 -14.76 9.79 -17.54
N THR A 479 -15.94 9.21 -17.71
CA THR A 479 -17.00 9.26 -16.69
C THR A 479 -17.55 7.89 -16.34
N ARG A 480 -18.01 7.74 -15.10
CA ARG A 480 -18.74 6.55 -14.63
C ARG A 480 -19.99 6.91 -13.83
N GLY A 481 -21.12 6.27 -14.13
CA GLY A 481 -22.40 6.48 -13.42
C GLY A 481 -23.00 7.88 -13.61
N GLY A 482 -22.44 8.66 -14.53
CA GLY A 482 -22.87 10.00 -14.90
C GLY A 482 -24.03 9.99 -15.90
N PRO A 483 -24.20 11.05 -16.71
CA PRO A 483 -23.18 12.03 -17.11
C PRO A 483 -23.12 13.32 -16.27
N GLY A 484 -24.02 13.49 -15.29
CA GLY A 484 -24.06 14.71 -14.47
C GLY A 484 -24.15 15.99 -15.30
N ARG A 485 -23.27 16.97 -15.04
CA ARG A 485 -23.20 18.23 -15.81
C ARG A 485 -22.57 18.05 -17.19
N MET A 486 -21.85 16.96 -17.48
CA MET A 486 -21.25 16.71 -18.80
C MET A 486 -22.31 16.64 -19.91
N ALA A 487 -23.51 16.13 -19.62
CA ALA A 487 -24.59 16.07 -20.61
C ALA A 487 -25.04 17.43 -21.15
N ARG A 488 -24.73 18.52 -20.43
CA ARG A 488 -25.09 19.89 -20.83
C ARG A 488 -23.86 20.71 -21.26
N SER A 489 -22.68 20.10 -21.26
CA SER A 489 -21.45 20.76 -21.66
C SER A 489 -21.52 21.18 -23.12
N SER A 490 -21.16 22.42 -23.40
CA SER A 490 -21.03 22.93 -24.76
C SER A 490 -19.63 22.66 -25.34
N ALA A 491 -18.63 22.49 -24.47
CA ALA A 491 -17.22 22.32 -24.82
C ALA A 491 -16.84 20.88 -25.18
N PHE A 492 -17.65 19.89 -24.83
CA PHE A 492 -17.34 18.47 -25.01
C PHE A 492 -18.42 17.72 -25.79
N GLU A 493 -18.01 16.72 -26.56
CA GLU A 493 -18.89 15.79 -27.27
C GLU A 493 -18.64 14.34 -26.82
N GLU A 494 -19.70 13.55 -26.69
CA GLU A 494 -19.60 12.13 -26.33
C GLU A 494 -19.06 11.34 -27.55
N ILE A 495 -17.99 10.58 -27.36
CA ILE A 495 -17.35 9.77 -28.41
C ILE A 495 -17.40 8.26 -28.13
N PHE A 496 -17.75 7.86 -26.91
CA PHE A 496 -17.92 6.47 -26.51
C PHE A 496 -18.93 6.39 -25.36
N HIS A 497 -19.77 5.36 -25.38
CA HIS A 497 -20.71 5.04 -24.32
C HIS A 497 -21.06 3.56 -24.36
N ASP A 498 -20.73 2.86 -23.28
CA ASP A 498 -21.16 1.49 -23.06
C ASP A 498 -21.31 1.22 -21.55
N GLY A 499 -22.48 0.68 -21.17
CA GLY A 499 -22.86 0.46 -19.78
C GLY A 499 -22.65 1.70 -18.91
N PRO A 500 -21.88 1.60 -17.81
CA PRO A 500 -21.66 2.71 -16.89
C PRO A 500 -20.62 3.73 -17.39
N TRP A 501 -19.88 3.43 -18.47
CA TRP A 501 -18.75 4.24 -18.94
C TRP A 501 -19.10 5.12 -20.12
N ARG A 502 -18.57 6.34 -20.09
CA ARG A 502 -18.62 7.26 -21.23
C ARG A 502 -17.31 8.01 -21.37
N VAL A 503 -16.95 8.31 -22.60
CA VAL A 503 -15.81 9.17 -22.94
C VAL A 503 -16.29 10.36 -23.72
N TYR A 504 -15.82 11.54 -23.32
CA TYR A 504 -16.05 12.78 -24.02
C TYR A 504 -14.74 13.32 -24.58
N ARG A 505 -14.81 13.96 -25.75
CA ARG A 505 -13.72 14.68 -26.38
C ARG A 505 -14.03 16.18 -26.39
N ARG A 506 -13.02 17.01 -26.14
CA ARG A 506 -13.14 18.46 -26.29
C ARG A 506 -13.40 18.79 -27.76
N ARG A 507 -14.41 19.61 -28.03
CA ARG A 507 -14.67 20.16 -29.37
C ARG A 507 -13.54 21.10 -29.76
N ALA A 508 -13.11 21.03 -31.02
CA ALA A 508 -12.21 22.04 -31.56
C ALA A 508 -12.86 23.42 -31.42
N GLU A 509 -12.12 24.40 -30.90
CA GLU A 509 -12.59 25.78 -30.92
C GLU A 509 -12.85 26.17 -32.39
N SER A 510 -14.10 26.50 -32.72
CA SER A 510 -14.42 27.13 -34.00
C SER A 510 -13.68 28.46 -34.03
N GLY A 511 -12.55 28.50 -34.73
CA GLY A 511 -11.62 29.62 -34.69
C GLY A 511 -12.28 30.96 -34.98
N ALA A 512 -12.23 31.87 -34.00
CA ALA A 512 -12.13 33.29 -34.28
C ALA A 512 -10.70 33.56 -34.77
N GLY A 513 -10.49 33.33 -36.06
CA GLY A 513 -9.22 33.52 -36.76
C GLY A 513 -9.46 34.13 -38.13
N THR A 514 -10.14 35.28 -38.18
CA THR A 514 -10.01 36.20 -39.31
C THR A 514 -8.56 36.66 -39.35
N THR A 515 -7.76 36.05 -40.22
CA THR A 515 -6.60 36.71 -40.82
C THR A 515 -7.08 38.03 -41.42
N PRO A 516 -6.54 39.20 -41.04
CA PRO A 516 -6.67 40.37 -41.87
C PRO A 516 -5.90 40.09 -43.16
N ASP A 517 -6.61 40.14 -44.28
CA ASP A 517 -6.02 40.32 -45.60
C ASP A 517 -5.00 41.46 -45.52
N VAL A 518 -3.72 41.14 -45.69
CA VAL A 518 -2.72 42.15 -46.01
C VAL A 518 -2.74 42.26 -47.53
N ASP A 519 -3.55 43.20 -48.00
CA ASP A 519 -3.58 43.64 -49.39
C ASP A 519 -2.16 43.93 -49.89
N ALA A 520 -1.74 43.14 -50.87
CA ALA A 520 -0.65 43.48 -51.76
C ALA A 520 -1.18 44.48 -52.80
N ALA A 521 -0.93 45.77 -52.59
CA ALA A 521 -1.10 46.78 -53.62
C ALA A 521 -0.06 47.91 -53.54
N GLY A 522 0.97 47.79 -54.38
CA GLY A 522 1.45 48.90 -55.20
C GLY A 522 2.45 49.89 -54.60
N ALA A 523 3.73 49.67 -54.87
CA ALA A 523 4.64 50.74 -55.31
C ALA A 523 4.80 50.58 -56.84
N PRO A 524 4.88 51.65 -57.67
CA PRO A 524 6.01 52.59 -57.57
C PRO A 524 5.75 54.05 -58.00
N ARG A 525 6.27 55.01 -57.22
CA ARG A 525 7.22 56.07 -57.61
C ARG A 525 7.35 57.12 -56.52
#